data_AF-A0A523F078-F1
#
_entry.id   AF-A0A523F078-F1
#
_cell.length_a   1.000
_cell.length_b   1.000
_cell.length_c   1.000
_cell.angle_alpha   90.00
_cell.angle_beta   90.00
_cell.angle_gamma   90.00
#
_symmetry.space_group_name_H-M   'P 1'
#
loop_
_entity.id
_entity.type
_entity.pdbx_description
1 polymer ?
#
loop_
_entity_poly.entity_id
_entity_poly.type
_entity_poly.pdbx_seq_one_letter_code
_entity_poly.pdbx_strand_id
1 'polypeptide(L)'
;MTTPQDPHSNPPGFTDPYADLTNISGDDPLPPLEPATTPPAQPPSSPLLTGLIIGLLLVALSVAVFQLLGSDDSGTAVGTTTTTDPSATTTTADGSSTTTSEPGPTTTLPDLNPYPPVGAPIPVEKQKMITNGMRINDNDIKDIVFGMPADEAIGSFVASFGDPTDDTGWRISTGAFGVCVGEFERIVTFGYYAAIVTKPGGQETYNGYRHDLNFGDAGHVASALETLSGLTVGATVAELNEIYKDQRVTFVEDPQLGTIYNVSGATSGNLLLWGPVAGTSDDDRVIGIYAPEVCGR
;
A
#
# COMPACT_ATOMS: atom_id res chain seq x y z
N MET A 1 -20.35 -49.00 -49.69
CA MET A 1 -20.15 -48.98 -48.22
C MET A 1 -19.45 -47.68 -47.91
N THR A 2 -20.22 -46.67 -47.50
CA THR A 2 -19.76 -45.30 -47.25
C THR A 2 -19.60 -45.10 -45.75
N THR A 3 -18.38 -44.78 -45.33
CA THR A 3 -18.04 -44.45 -43.94
C THR A 3 -18.75 -43.15 -43.54
N PRO A 4 -19.36 -43.05 -42.34
CA PRO A 4 -19.98 -41.81 -41.88
C PRO A 4 -18.90 -40.75 -41.69
N GLN A 5 -19.14 -39.57 -42.25
CA GLN A 5 -18.24 -38.42 -42.15
C GLN A 5 -18.61 -37.64 -40.89
N ASP A 6 -17.69 -37.56 -39.94
CA ASP A 6 -17.83 -36.76 -38.72
C ASP A 6 -17.89 -35.26 -39.11
N PRO A 7 -18.99 -34.54 -38.79
CA PRO A 7 -19.17 -33.14 -39.15
C PRO A 7 -18.24 -32.18 -38.38
N HIS A 8 -17.51 -32.65 -37.38
CA HIS A 8 -16.61 -31.83 -36.58
C HIS A 8 -15.18 -32.36 -36.71
N SER A 9 -14.42 -31.80 -37.66
CA SER A 9 -13.01 -32.11 -37.89
C SER A 9 -12.14 -31.60 -36.74
N ASN A 10 -12.16 -32.32 -35.61
CA ASN A 10 -11.27 -32.05 -34.49
C ASN A 10 -9.83 -32.43 -34.88
N PRO A 11 -8.83 -31.59 -34.59
CA PRO A 11 -7.44 -31.87 -34.91
C PRO A 11 -6.95 -33.13 -34.15
N PRO A 12 -6.01 -33.91 -34.72
CA PRO A 12 -5.50 -35.12 -34.09
C PRO A 12 -4.92 -34.82 -32.70
N GLY A 13 -5.46 -35.45 -31.65
CA GLY A 13 -4.97 -35.32 -30.27
C GLY A 13 -5.88 -34.53 -29.32
N PHE A 14 -7.02 -34.01 -29.78
CA PHE A 14 -8.00 -33.38 -28.89
C PHE A 14 -8.94 -34.44 -28.28
N THR A 15 -8.69 -34.84 -27.04
CA THR A 15 -9.62 -35.67 -26.26
C THR A 15 -10.75 -34.78 -25.74
N ASP A 16 -11.97 -34.98 -26.23
CA ASP A 16 -13.15 -34.29 -25.71
C ASP A 16 -13.38 -34.70 -24.24
N PRO A 17 -13.23 -33.78 -23.27
CA PRO A 17 -13.42 -34.09 -21.85
C PRO A 17 -14.88 -34.41 -21.49
N TYR A 18 -15.82 -34.28 -22.43
CA TYR A 18 -17.25 -34.53 -22.23
C TYR A 18 -17.75 -35.81 -22.90
N ALA A 19 -16.88 -36.62 -23.53
CA ALA A 19 -17.27 -37.88 -24.15
C ALA A 19 -17.94 -38.86 -23.16
N ASP A 20 -17.53 -38.82 -21.88
CA ASP A 20 -18.10 -39.69 -20.83
C ASP A 20 -19.48 -39.23 -20.31
N LEU A 21 -19.93 -38.01 -20.63
CA LEU A 21 -21.21 -37.50 -20.11
C LEU A 21 -22.44 -38.00 -20.90
N THR A 22 -22.24 -38.60 -22.08
CA THR A 22 -23.36 -39.15 -22.87
C THR A 22 -23.84 -40.53 -22.41
N ASN A 23 -23.18 -41.14 -21.41
CA ASN A 23 -23.55 -42.46 -20.89
C ASN A 23 -24.28 -42.41 -19.52
N ILE A 24 -25.03 -41.33 -19.25
CA ILE A 24 -26.04 -41.31 -18.17
C ILE A 24 -27.37 -41.81 -18.78
N SER A 25 -27.43 -43.09 -19.10
CA SER A 25 -28.71 -43.80 -19.23
C SER A 25 -29.23 -44.09 -17.82
N GLY A 26 -30.38 -43.50 -17.48
CA GLY A 26 -30.95 -43.42 -16.12
C GLY A 26 -31.43 -44.73 -15.49
N ASP A 27 -30.63 -45.79 -15.56
CA ASP A 27 -30.86 -47.09 -14.90
C ASP A 27 -30.00 -47.29 -13.64
N ASP A 28 -29.24 -46.28 -13.21
CA ASP A 28 -28.49 -46.36 -11.95
C ASP A 28 -29.46 -46.35 -10.75
N PRO A 29 -29.40 -47.38 -9.87
CA PRO A 29 -30.29 -47.47 -8.73
C PRO A 29 -30.04 -46.31 -7.77
N LEU A 30 -31.09 -45.55 -7.48
CA LEU A 30 -31.04 -44.45 -6.52
C LEU A 30 -30.50 -44.96 -5.17
N PRO A 31 -29.57 -44.22 -4.53
CA PRO A 31 -29.08 -44.59 -3.22
C PRO A 31 -30.24 -44.67 -2.22
N PRO A 32 -30.20 -45.62 -1.26
CA PRO A 32 -31.28 -45.79 -0.29
C PRO A 32 -31.47 -44.50 0.51
N LEU A 33 -32.71 -43.99 0.51
CA LEU A 33 -33.12 -42.85 1.30
C LEU A 33 -32.92 -43.16 2.79
N GLU A 34 -32.34 -42.20 3.51
CA GLU A 34 -32.07 -42.31 4.95
C GLU A 34 -33.35 -42.62 5.76
N PRO A 35 -33.25 -43.39 6.85
CA PRO A 35 -34.41 -43.77 7.66
C PRO A 35 -35.04 -42.55 8.35
N ALA A 36 -36.38 -42.50 8.34
CA ALA A 36 -37.24 -41.41 8.83
C ALA A 36 -37.22 -41.16 10.36
N THR A 37 -36.16 -41.54 11.06
CA THR A 37 -36.04 -41.41 12.52
C THR A 37 -35.02 -40.37 12.96
N THR A 38 -34.47 -39.57 12.04
CA THR A 38 -33.57 -38.47 12.38
C THR A 38 -34.36 -37.33 13.05
N PRO A 39 -34.07 -36.99 14.32
CA PRO A 39 -34.76 -35.89 14.99
C PRO A 39 -34.50 -34.56 14.26
N PRO A 40 -35.48 -33.63 14.23
CA PRO A 40 -35.34 -32.37 13.54
C PRO A 40 -34.14 -31.58 14.09
N ALA A 41 -33.29 -31.07 13.19
CA ALA A 41 -32.14 -30.28 13.55
C ALA A 41 -32.58 -29.04 14.32
N GLN A 42 -32.20 -28.97 15.60
CA GLN A 42 -32.43 -27.79 16.43
C GLN A 42 -31.36 -26.75 16.07
N PRO A 43 -31.73 -25.54 15.61
CA PRO A 43 -30.75 -24.54 15.21
C PRO A 43 -29.88 -24.16 16.40
N PRO A 44 -28.55 -24.02 16.22
CA PRO A 44 -27.64 -23.70 17.30
C PRO A 44 -27.93 -22.28 17.80
N SER A 45 -28.55 -22.18 18.99
CA SER A 45 -28.71 -20.92 19.71
C SER A 45 -27.36 -20.49 20.28
N SER A 46 -26.52 -19.90 19.43
CA SER A 46 -25.22 -19.36 19.83
C SER A 46 -25.40 -17.94 20.36
N PRO A 47 -25.25 -17.68 21.67
CA PRO A 47 -25.43 -16.34 22.24
C PRO A 47 -24.44 -15.29 21.69
N LEU A 48 -23.32 -15.74 21.10
CA LEU A 48 -22.35 -14.90 20.42
C LEU A 48 -22.91 -14.22 19.16
N LEU A 49 -23.78 -14.90 18.40
CA LEU A 49 -24.31 -14.36 17.15
C LEU A 49 -25.34 -13.25 17.42
N THR A 50 -26.16 -13.43 18.46
CA THR A 50 -27.12 -12.41 18.91
C THR A 50 -26.42 -11.17 19.46
N GLY A 51 -25.30 -11.35 20.18
CA GLY A 51 -24.48 -10.23 20.66
C GLY A 51 -23.85 -9.41 19.53
N LEU A 52 -23.35 -10.06 18.48
CA LEU A 52 -22.78 -9.40 17.31
C LEU A 52 -23.80 -8.52 16.58
N ILE A 53 -25.03 -9.02 16.38
CA ILE A 53 -26.10 -8.29 15.67
C ILE A 53 -26.50 -7.03 16.44
N ILE A 54 -26.64 -7.13 17.77
CA ILE A 54 -26.97 -5.97 18.61
C ILE A 54 -25.81 -4.96 18.62
N GLY A 55 -24.56 -5.43 18.68
CA GLY A 55 -23.37 -4.58 18.62
C GLY A 55 -23.29 -3.77 17.31
N LEU A 56 -23.50 -4.42 16.17
CA LEU A 56 -23.49 -3.75 14.86
C LEU A 56 -24.59 -2.68 14.72
N LEU A 57 -25.79 -2.95 15.26
CA LEU A 57 -26.89 -1.98 15.25
C LEU A 57 -26.58 -0.73 16.07
N LEU A 58 -25.89 -0.86 17.21
CA LEU A 58 -25.49 0.28 18.04
C LEU A 58 -24.39 1.13 17.40
N VAL A 59 -23.45 0.52 16.68
CA VAL A 59 -22.41 1.25 15.93
C VAL A 59 -23.03 2.06 14.80
N ALA A 60 -23.95 1.46 14.02
CA ALA A 60 -24.66 2.18 12.96
C ALA A 60 -25.50 3.35 13.49
N LEU A 61 -26.17 3.17 14.63
CA LEU A 61 -26.94 4.24 15.27
C LEU A 61 -26.02 5.40 15.75
N SER A 62 -24.83 5.08 16.24
CA SER A 62 -23.86 6.07 16.73
C SER A 62 -23.31 6.96 15.60
N VAL A 63 -23.05 6.38 14.42
CA VAL A 63 -22.59 7.13 13.23
C VAL A 63 -23.69 8.07 12.72
N ALA A 64 -24.95 7.61 12.70
CA ALA A 64 -26.09 8.42 12.25
C ALA A 64 -26.32 9.65 13.16
N VAL A 65 -26.15 9.51 14.48
CA VAL A 65 -26.29 10.63 15.42
C VAL A 65 -25.17 11.66 15.27
N PHE A 66 -23.93 11.22 15.01
CA PHE A 66 -22.79 12.13 14.80
C PHE A 66 -22.93 12.98 13.54
N GLN A 67 -23.47 12.41 12.45
CA GLN A 67 -23.73 13.18 11.23
C GLN A 67 -24.91 14.15 11.37
N LEU A 68 -25.87 13.85 12.25
CA LEU A 68 -27.03 14.73 12.47
C LEU A 68 -26.70 15.95 13.36
N LEU A 69 -25.64 15.88 14.17
CA LEU A 69 -25.25 16.95 15.10
C LEU A 69 -24.04 17.78 14.64
N GLY A 70 -23.41 17.43 13.51
CA GLY A 70 -22.16 18.02 13.04
C GLY A 70 -22.26 19.15 12.01
N SER A 71 -23.44 19.71 11.75
CA SER A 71 -23.58 20.81 10.77
C SER A 71 -23.88 22.13 11.47
N ASP A 72 -22.83 22.88 11.80
CA ASP A 72 -22.80 24.35 11.80
C ASP A 72 -21.39 24.81 12.20
N ASP A 73 -20.53 25.08 11.23
CA ASP A 73 -19.48 26.08 11.45
C ASP A 73 -19.26 26.91 10.18
N SER A 74 -19.60 28.19 10.30
CA SER A 74 -19.56 29.19 9.23
C SER A 74 -18.22 29.92 9.30
N GLY A 75 -17.21 29.30 8.69
CA GLY A 75 -15.86 29.86 8.57
C GLY A 75 -15.79 31.03 7.59
N THR A 76 -15.43 32.20 8.11
CA THR A 76 -15.28 33.48 7.40
C THR A 76 -14.22 33.40 6.29
N ALA A 77 -14.59 33.83 5.07
CA ALA A 77 -13.68 33.91 3.93
C ALA A 77 -12.64 35.03 4.12
N VAL A 78 -11.36 34.67 4.18
CA VAL A 78 -10.22 35.60 4.18
C VAL A 78 -9.85 35.92 2.74
N GLY A 79 -9.77 37.22 2.43
CA GLY A 79 -9.60 37.75 1.07
C GLY A 79 -8.28 37.36 0.40
N THR A 80 -8.37 36.98 -0.87
CA THR A 80 -7.23 36.73 -1.76
C THR A 80 -6.79 38.04 -2.42
N THR A 81 -5.54 38.44 -2.20
CA THR A 81 -4.94 39.61 -2.86
C THR A 81 -4.37 39.19 -4.22
N THR A 82 -5.04 39.56 -5.31
CA THR A 82 -4.54 39.37 -6.67
C THR A 82 -3.59 40.50 -7.04
N THR A 83 -2.29 40.20 -7.20
CA THR A 83 -1.33 41.12 -7.82
C THR A 83 -1.38 40.93 -9.32
N THR A 84 -1.78 41.96 -10.07
CA THR A 84 -1.77 41.96 -11.54
C THR A 84 -0.60 42.81 -12.00
N ASP A 85 0.34 42.21 -12.74
CA ASP A 85 1.48 42.88 -13.36
C ASP A 85 1.04 43.47 -14.73
N PRO A 86 1.20 44.78 -15.00
CA PRO A 86 0.84 45.34 -16.30
C PRO A 86 2.07 45.46 -17.20
N SER A 87 2.31 44.46 -18.05
CA SER A 87 3.17 44.67 -19.22
C SER A 87 2.67 43.87 -20.43
N ALA A 88 1.87 44.53 -21.26
CA ALA A 88 1.71 44.16 -22.67
C ALA A 88 1.32 45.40 -23.48
N THR A 89 2.26 45.90 -24.28
CA THR A 89 2.03 46.90 -25.31
C THR A 89 1.36 46.24 -26.51
N THR A 90 0.14 46.65 -26.87
CA THR A 90 -0.58 46.15 -28.04
C THR A 90 -0.38 47.06 -29.25
N THR A 91 0.20 46.51 -30.32
CA THR A 91 0.14 47.06 -31.69
C THR A 91 -0.93 46.28 -32.45
N THR A 92 -1.91 46.98 -33.01
CA THR A 92 -3.06 46.39 -33.72
C THR A 92 -2.68 46.02 -35.15
N ALA A 93 -2.83 44.74 -35.52
CA ALA A 93 -2.90 44.29 -36.90
C ALA A 93 -4.11 43.36 -37.07
N ASP A 94 -4.89 43.62 -38.11
CA ASP A 94 -6.18 43.00 -38.38
C ASP A 94 -6.02 41.64 -39.07
N GLY A 95 -6.79 40.64 -38.61
CA GLY A 95 -6.95 39.36 -39.28
C GLY A 95 -6.13 38.20 -38.73
N SER A 96 -6.51 37.66 -37.57
CA SER A 96 -6.20 36.28 -37.21
C SER A 96 -7.30 35.71 -36.33
N SER A 97 -7.82 34.54 -36.72
CA SER A 97 -8.77 33.75 -35.93
C SER A 97 -8.15 33.39 -34.59
N THR A 98 -8.65 33.99 -33.50
CA THR A 98 -8.30 33.64 -32.13
C THR A 98 -9.03 32.36 -31.74
N THR A 99 -8.32 31.22 -31.73
CA THR A 99 -8.72 30.06 -30.93
C THR A 99 -8.49 30.40 -29.46
N THR A 100 -9.56 30.71 -28.74
CA THR A 100 -9.56 30.77 -27.28
C THR A 100 -9.39 29.34 -26.76
N SER A 101 -8.15 28.96 -26.42
CA SER A 101 -7.90 27.75 -25.64
C SER A 101 -8.36 28.02 -24.21
N GLU A 102 -9.37 27.28 -23.77
CA GLU A 102 -9.83 27.28 -22.39
C GLU A 102 -8.64 26.89 -21.49
N PRO A 103 -8.33 27.67 -20.43
CA PRO A 103 -7.28 27.28 -19.50
C PRO A 103 -7.68 25.95 -18.88
N GLY A 104 -6.85 24.93 -19.08
CA GLY A 104 -7.04 23.62 -18.46
C GLY A 104 -7.10 23.75 -16.92
N PRO A 105 -7.68 22.78 -16.21
CA PRO A 105 -7.77 22.82 -14.76
C PRO A 105 -6.37 22.95 -14.16
N THR A 106 -6.10 24.05 -13.46
CA THR A 106 -4.92 24.21 -12.61
C THR A 106 -5.13 23.38 -11.35
N THR A 107 -4.41 22.27 -11.23
CA THR A 107 -4.29 21.52 -9.99
C THR A 107 -3.34 22.26 -9.06
N THR A 108 -3.89 22.92 -8.04
CA THR A 108 -3.09 23.56 -6.99
C THR A 108 -2.48 22.49 -6.10
N LEU A 109 -1.14 22.47 -6.00
CA LEU A 109 -0.45 21.59 -5.06
C LEU A 109 -0.72 22.03 -3.61
N PRO A 110 -0.87 21.09 -2.66
CA PRO A 110 -1.06 21.45 -1.25
C PRO A 110 0.17 22.18 -0.67
N ASP A 111 -0.07 22.87 0.46
CA ASP A 111 0.95 23.64 1.17
C ASP A 111 2.12 22.77 1.67
N LEU A 112 3.32 23.36 1.70
CA LEU A 112 4.61 22.69 2.00
C LEU A 112 5.07 22.99 3.43
N ASN A 113 4.16 22.92 4.40
CA ASN A 113 4.56 23.15 5.78
C ASN A 113 5.46 22.00 6.27
N PRO A 114 6.60 22.29 6.92
CA PRO A 114 7.39 21.28 7.62
C PRO A 114 6.56 20.63 8.72
N TYR A 115 6.79 19.34 8.97
CA TYR A 115 6.16 18.64 10.09
C TYR A 115 6.88 18.99 11.40
N PRO A 116 6.19 19.53 12.42
CA PRO A 116 6.80 19.79 13.71
C PRO A 116 7.08 18.46 14.46
N PRO A 117 8.06 18.41 15.37
CA PRO A 117 8.29 17.23 16.20
C PRO A 117 7.08 16.95 17.10
N VAL A 118 6.68 15.69 17.18
CA VAL A 118 5.57 15.20 18.02
C VAL A 118 6.09 14.15 18.99
N GLY A 119 5.78 14.33 20.27
CA GLY A 119 6.19 13.39 21.33
C GLY A 119 7.66 13.51 21.73
N ALA A 120 8.12 12.54 22.53
CA ALA A 120 9.52 12.43 22.92
C ALA A 120 10.33 11.65 21.87
N PRO A 121 11.63 11.94 21.70
CA PRO A 121 12.49 11.17 20.81
C PRO A 121 12.47 9.67 21.14
N ILE A 122 12.26 8.83 20.13
CA ILE A 122 12.31 7.37 20.28
C ILE A 122 13.70 6.90 19.80
N PRO A 123 14.50 6.22 20.65
CA PRO A 123 15.79 5.69 20.24
C PRO A 123 15.67 4.75 19.03
N VAL A 124 16.57 4.89 18.05
CA VAL A 124 16.50 4.16 16.77
C VAL A 124 16.52 2.65 16.98
N GLU A 125 17.26 2.16 17.97
CA GLU A 125 17.36 0.74 18.31
C GLU A 125 16.04 0.14 18.81
N LYS A 126 15.09 0.98 19.25
CA LYS A 126 13.73 0.57 19.61
C LYS A 126 12.76 0.60 18.43
N GLN A 127 13.12 1.25 17.33
CA GLN A 127 12.29 1.36 16.14
C GLN A 127 12.61 0.21 15.17
N LYS A 128 11.62 -0.62 14.86
CA LYS A 128 11.77 -1.79 13.99
C LYS A 128 10.82 -1.74 12.81
N MET A 129 11.37 -1.80 11.60
CA MET A 129 10.56 -1.80 10.39
C MET A 129 9.73 -3.10 10.30
N ILE A 130 8.45 -2.94 10.00
CA ILE A 130 7.49 -4.03 9.79
C ILE A 130 6.70 -3.80 8.50
N THR A 131 5.95 -4.80 8.06
CA THR A 131 5.17 -4.78 6.80
C THR A 131 4.17 -3.63 6.69
N ASN A 132 3.70 -3.10 7.82
CA ASN A 132 2.69 -2.04 7.88
C ASN A 132 3.16 -0.79 8.64
N GLY A 133 4.47 -0.53 8.72
CA GLY A 133 5.02 0.68 9.34
C GLY A 133 6.25 0.40 10.21
N MET A 134 6.29 1.02 11.39
CA MET A 134 7.36 0.92 12.37
C MET A 134 6.80 0.41 13.70
N ARG A 135 7.28 -0.74 14.16
CA ARG A 135 7.03 -1.23 15.51
C ARG A 135 7.96 -0.53 16.48
N ILE A 136 7.43 -0.09 17.61
CA ILE A 136 8.24 0.42 18.71
C ILE A 136 8.38 -0.69 19.75
N ASN A 137 9.61 -1.15 19.97
CA ASN A 137 9.95 -2.16 20.99
C ASN A 137 9.99 -1.51 22.39
N ASP A 138 8.92 -0.82 22.73
CA ASP A 138 8.65 -0.21 24.02
C ASP A 138 7.14 -0.26 24.26
N ASN A 139 6.71 -0.96 25.31
CA ASN A 139 5.28 -1.18 25.56
C ASN A 139 4.52 0.11 25.91
N ASP A 140 5.24 1.17 26.28
CA ASP A 140 4.66 2.47 26.66
C ASP A 140 4.49 3.41 25.46
N ILE A 141 5.01 3.03 24.28
CA ILE A 141 4.98 3.85 23.07
C ILE A 141 4.22 3.09 21.98
N LYS A 142 3.26 3.78 21.35
CA LYS A 142 2.46 3.21 20.27
C LYS A 142 3.30 3.04 18.99
N ASP A 143 3.03 1.96 18.25
CA ASP A 143 3.56 1.75 16.91
C ASP A 143 3.16 2.87 15.93
N ILE A 144 4.08 3.22 15.02
CA ILE A 144 3.84 4.17 13.93
C ILE A 144 3.47 3.36 12.69
N VAL A 145 2.17 3.13 12.51
CA VAL A 145 1.63 2.27 11.45
C VAL A 145 1.07 3.06 10.29
N PHE A 146 0.97 2.42 9.13
CA PHE A 146 0.34 3.01 7.94
C PHE A 146 -1.13 3.37 8.19
N GLY A 147 -1.57 4.44 7.53
CA GLY A 147 -2.88 5.07 7.72
C GLY A 147 -2.93 6.06 8.89
N MET A 148 -1.85 6.19 9.68
CA MET A 148 -1.73 7.24 10.70
C MET A 148 -1.65 8.63 10.03
N PRO A 149 -2.23 9.68 10.65
CA PRO A 149 -2.04 11.05 10.20
C PRO A 149 -0.55 11.38 10.02
N ALA A 150 -0.21 12.04 8.91
CA ALA A 150 1.18 12.32 8.58
C ALA A 150 1.85 13.25 9.60
N ASP A 151 1.12 14.19 10.19
CA ASP A 151 1.62 15.07 11.24
C ASP A 151 2.01 14.32 12.52
N GLU A 152 1.27 13.28 12.91
CA GLU A 152 1.64 12.42 14.03
C GLU A 152 2.84 11.51 13.68
N ALA A 153 2.79 10.82 12.54
CA ALA A 153 3.81 9.85 12.14
C ALA A 153 5.14 10.51 11.79
N ILE A 154 5.12 11.48 10.87
CA ILE A 154 6.32 12.22 10.47
C ILE A 154 6.81 13.09 11.62
N GLY A 155 5.93 13.69 12.40
CA GLY A 155 6.33 14.44 13.60
C GLY A 155 7.07 13.56 14.62
N SER A 156 6.67 12.29 14.78
CA SER A 156 7.39 11.34 15.64
C SER A 156 8.78 10.98 15.08
N PHE A 157 8.91 10.87 13.76
CA PHE A 157 10.21 10.69 13.11
C PHE A 157 11.08 11.95 13.27
N VAL A 158 10.54 13.15 13.12
CA VAL A 158 11.26 14.41 13.34
C VAL A 158 11.73 14.52 14.79
N ALA A 159 10.90 14.14 15.76
CA ALA A 159 11.30 14.11 17.16
C ALA A 159 12.46 13.12 17.41
N SER A 160 12.48 11.99 16.71
CA SER A 160 13.44 10.90 16.94
C SER A 160 14.75 11.06 16.16
N PHE A 161 14.66 11.57 14.94
CA PHE A 161 15.76 11.61 13.97
C PHE A 161 16.30 13.02 13.71
N GLY A 162 15.56 14.05 14.12
CA GLY A 162 15.84 15.45 13.75
C GLY A 162 15.13 15.86 12.47
N ASP A 163 15.51 17.02 11.92
CA ASP A 163 14.92 17.54 10.69
C ASP A 163 15.15 16.58 9.49
N PRO A 164 14.20 16.48 8.54
CA PRO A 164 14.40 15.71 7.33
C PRO A 164 15.63 16.20 6.55
N THR A 165 16.41 15.27 6.02
CA THR A 165 17.54 15.56 5.12
C THR A 165 17.08 16.00 3.73
N ASP A 166 15.89 15.54 3.30
CA ASP A 166 15.24 15.97 2.06
C ASP A 166 13.72 15.84 2.19
N ASP A 167 12.99 16.67 1.46
CA ASP A 167 11.53 16.64 1.36
C ASP A 167 11.12 17.06 -0.04
N THR A 168 10.50 16.13 -0.78
CA THR A 168 10.12 16.38 -2.17
C THR A 168 9.00 17.40 -2.32
N GLY A 169 8.31 17.71 -1.23
CA GLY A 169 6.99 18.28 -1.25
C GLY A 169 5.97 17.41 -1.95
N TRP A 170 4.79 17.97 -2.17
CA TRP A 170 3.72 17.31 -2.89
C TRP A 170 4.02 17.24 -4.38
N ARG A 171 3.95 16.04 -4.93
CA ARG A 171 4.05 15.78 -6.37
C ARG A 171 3.04 14.71 -6.79
N ILE A 172 2.84 14.61 -8.10
CA ILE A 172 2.10 13.51 -8.67
C ILE A 172 3.02 12.29 -8.74
N SER A 173 2.57 11.17 -8.17
CA SER A 173 3.28 9.91 -8.17
C SER A 173 3.50 9.40 -9.59
N THR A 174 4.74 8.97 -9.83
CA THR A 174 5.15 8.22 -11.03
C THR A 174 5.16 6.71 -10.78
N GLY A 175 4.77 6.25 -9.59
CA GLY A 175 4.86 4.86 -9.16
C GLY A 175 6.20 4.49 -8.52
N ALA A 176 7.23 5.34 -8.60
CA ALA A 176 8.59 5.01 -8.16
C ALA A 176 8.71 4.69 -6.66
N PHE A 177 7.81 5.24 -5.83
CA PHE A 177 7.75 4.96 -4.39
C PHE A 177 6.61 4.03 -4.01
N GLY A 178 5.92 3.39 -4.98
CA GLY A 178 4.85 2.44 -4.69
C GLY A 178 3.48 3.06 -4.47
N VAL A 179 3.36 4.38 -4.63
CA VAL A 179 2.08 5.10 -4.65
C VAL A 179 1.48 4.98 -6.05
N CYS A 180 0.15 4.84 -6.18
CA CYS A 180 -0.46 4.68 -7.50
C CYS A 180 -0.15 5.87 -8.42
N VAL A 181 0.15 5.58 -9.69
CA VAL A 181 0.44 6.62 -10.69
C VAL A 181 -0.74 7.58 -10.79
N GLY A 182 -0.47 8.88 -10.72
CA GLY A 182 -1.50 9.92 -10.77
C GLY A 182 -2.03 10.35 -9.40
N GLU A 183 -1.71 9.65 -8.32
CA GLU A 183 -2.04 10.09 -6.96
C GLU A 183 -1.00 11.08 -6.41
N PHE A 184 -1.35 11.77 -5.33
CA PHE A 184 -0.42 12.65 -4.64
C PHE A 184 0.49 11.86 -3.69
N GLU A 185 1.79 12.13 -3.79
CA GLU A 185 2.79 11.65 -2.85
C GLU A 185 3.69 12.81 -2.37
N ARG A 186 4.23 12.64 -1.16
CA ARG A 186 5.31 13.45 -0.59
C ARG A 186 6.28 12.49 0.09
N ILE A 187 7.56 12.60 -0.24
CA ILE A 187 8.61 11.74 0.31
C ILE A 187 9.44 12.58 1.26
N VAL A 188 9.45 12.16 2.53
CA VAL A 188 10.20 12.83 3.61
C VAL A 188 11.35 11.92 4.01
N THR A 189 12.57 12.37 3.76
CA THR A 189 13.78 11.53 3.88
C THR A 189 14.60 11.92 5.10
N PHE A 190 15.06 10.91 5.83
CA PHE A 190 15.89 10.95 7.03
C PHE A 190 17.10 10.04 6.82
N GLY A 191 18.17 10.55 6.22
CA GLY A 191 19.31 9.72 5.83
C GLY A 191 18.89 8.61 4.86
N TYR A 192 19.11 7.35 5.23
CA TYR A 192 18.74 6.19 4.40
C TYR A 192 17.24 5.89 4.41
N TYR A 193 16.46 6.48 5.32
CA TYR A 193 15.05 6.17 5.49
C TYR A 193 14.16 7.24 4.86
N ALA A 194 13.29 6.84 3.93
CA ALA A 194 12.29 7.70 3.32
C ALA A 194 10.89 7.27 3.77
N ALA A 195 10.17 8.18 4.42
CA ALA A 195 8.77 8.02 4.76
C ALA A 195 7.89 8.52 3.62
N ILE A 196 6.88 7.73 3.24
CA ILE A 196 5.99 8.01 2.12
C ILE A 196 4.66 8.49 2.68
N VAL A 197 4.31 9.73 2.35
CA VAL A 197 3.04 10.35 2.69
C VAL A 197 2.17 10.41 1.44
N THR A 198 0.91 9.98 1.55
CA THR A 198 -0.08 10.12 0.50
C THR A 198 -1.27 10.94 1.00
N LYS A 199 -2.16 11.36 0.08
CA LYS A 199 -3.28 12.24 0.39
C LYS A 199 -4.66 11.68 -0.03
N PRO A 200 -5.04 10.46 0.39
CA PRO A 200 -6.35 9.90 0.05
C PRO A 200 -7.46 10.76 0.68
N GLY A 201 -8.45 11.13 -0.12
CA GLY A 201 -9.58 11.94 0.37
C GLY A 201 -9.19 13.33 0.90
N GLY A 202 -8.00 13.84 0.56
CA GLY A 202 -7.51 15.15 1.02
C GLY A 202 -6.78 15.12 2.36
N GLN A 203 -6.69 13.98 3.05
CA GLN A 203 -5.99 13.86 4.34
C GLN A 203 -4.59 13.28 4.14
N GLU A 204 -3.58 13.94 4.73
CA GLU A 204 -2.19 13.48 4.66
C GLU A 204 -1.99 12.29 5.59
N THR A 205 -1.51 11.18 5.04
CA THR A 205 -1.38 9.91 5.75
C THR A 205 -0.04 9.27 5.45
N TYR A 206 0.62 8.76 6.49
CA TYR A 206 1.82 7.95 6.34
C TYR A 206 1.43 6.55 5.85
N ASN A 207 1.94 6.12 4.70
CA ASN A 207 1.45 4.90 4.05
C ASN A 207 2.53 3.96 3.52
N GLY A 208 3.80 4.36 3.55
CA GLY A 208 4.89 3.50 3.10
C GLY A 208 6.23 3.97 3.63
N TYR A 209 7.24 3.13 3.47
CA TYR A 209 8.63 3.54 3.65
C TYR A 209 9.54 2.85 2.64
N ARG A 210 10.71 3.46 2.46
CA ARG A 210 11.87 2.88 1.81
C ARG A 210 13.06 3.09 2.72
N HIS A 211 13.90 2.09 2.89
CA HIS A 211 15.19 2.22 3.55
C HIS A 211 16.27 1.80 2.56
N ASP A 212 17.08 2.71 2.06
CA ASP A 212 17.96 2.45 0.90
C ASP A 212 19.33 3.12 1.06
N LEU A 213 20.39 2.41 0.68
CA LEU A 213 21.77 2.92 0.71
C LEU A 213 22.00 4.10 -0.25
N ASN A 214 21.13 4.27 -1.25
CA ASN A 214 21.22 5.37 -2.21
C ASN A 214 20.56 6.67 -1.72
N PHE A 215 19.94 6.67 -0.53
CA PHE A 215 19.32 7.86 0.05
C PHE A 215 20.24 8.54 1.05
N GLY A 216 20.18 9.87 1.14
CA GLY A 216 20.74 10.67 2.23
C GLY A 216 22.19 10.34 2.65
N ASP A 217 22.44 10.39 3.96
CA ASP A 217 23.76 10.22 4.57
C ASP A 217 23.84 8.95 5.44
N ALA A 218 24.94 8.19 5.28
CA ALA A 218 25.25 7.00 6.06
C ALA A 218 25.48 7.29 7.55
N GLY A 219 25.94 8.51 7.88
CA GLY A 219 26.18 8.95 9.25
C GLY A 219 24.91 9.34 10.01
N HIS A 220 23.77 9.41 9.33
CA HIS A 220 22.50 9.78 9.93
C HIS A 220 21.96 8.68 10.86
N VAL A 221 21.35 9.04 12.00
CA VAL A 221 20.90 8.06 13.00
C VAL A 221 19.93 7.01 12.44
N ALA A 222 19.08 7.40 11.49
CA ALA A 222 18.13 6.49 10.84
C ALA A 222 18.79 5.46 9.90
N SER A 223 20.09 5.57 9.59
CA SER A 223 20.83 4.54 8.84
C SER A 223 20.98 3.22 9.61
N ALA A 224 20.81 3.26 10.94
CA ALA A 224 20.87 2.10 11.82
C ALA A 224 19.51 1.38 11.98
N LEU A 225 18.48 1.78 11.23
CA LEU A 225 17.19 1.10 11.27
C LEU A 225 17.31 -0.34 10.76
N GLU A 226 16.57 -1.23 11.40
CA GLU A 226 16.48 -2.64 11.00
C GLU A 226 15.03 -3.11 11.01
N THR A 227 14.75 -4.20 10.31
CA THR A 227 13.45 -4.86 10.40
C THR A 227 13.26 -5.48 11.78
N LEU A 228 12.02 -5.81 12.14
CA LEU A 228 11.74 -6.56 13.38
C LEU A 228 12.50 -7.89 13.47
N SER A 229 12.85 -8.48 12.32
CA SER A 229 13.63 -9.71 12.23
C SER A 229 15.14 -9.48 12.26
N GLY A 230 15.62 -8.22 12.28
CA GLY A 230 17.04 -7.87 12.32
C GLY A 230 17.72 -7.69 10.97
N LEU A 231 16.95 -7.57 9.87
CA LEU A 231 17.54 -7.26 8.56
C LEU A 231 17.91 -5.77 8.49
N THR A 232 19.14 -5.48 8.08
CA THR A 232 19.65 -4.12 7.82
C THR A 232 20.00 -3.96 6.33
N VAL A 233 20.00 -2.72 5.84
CA VAL A 233 20.62 -2.42 4.54
C VAL A 233 22.13 -2.65 4.65
N GLY A 234 22.74 -3.21 3.60
CA GLY A 234 24.13 -3.67 3.61
C GLY A 234 24.33 -5.10 4.16
N ALA A 235 23.29 -5.75 4.70
CA ALA A 235 23.34 -7.18 4.98
C ALA A 235 23.61 -7.98 3.69
N THR A 236 24.17 -9.18 3.84
CA THR A 236 24.39 -10.12 2.74
C THR A 236 23.10 -10.85 2.36
N VAL A 237 23.03 -11.38 1.14
CA VAL A 237 21.94 -12.26 0.70
C VAL A 237 21.90 -13.55 1.55
N ALA A 238 23.06 -14.06 2.00
CA ALA A 238 23.11 -15.16 2.96
C ALA A 238 22.39 -14.82 4.28
N GLU A 239 22.66 -13.65 4.86
CA GLU A 239 21.98 -13.17 6.07
C GLU A 239 20.48 -12.97 5.84
N LEU A 240 20.07 -12.40 4.69
CA LEU A 240 18.66 -12.29 4.29
C LEU A 240 17.96 -13.66 4.29
N ASN A 241 18.57 -14.65 3.64
CA ASN A 241 18.02 -16.00 3.53
C ASN A 241 17.95 -16.70 4.90
N GLU A 242 18.93 -16.51 5.78
CA GLU A 242 18.92 -17.09 7.13
C GLU A 242 17.86 -16.43 8.03
N ILE A 243 17.77 -15.08 8.03
CA ILE A 243 16.80 -14.32 8.82
C ILE A 243 15.37 -14.73 8.44
N TYR A 244 15.13 -14.95 7.13
CA TYR A 244 13.81 -15.27 6.58
C TYR A 244 13.69 -16.73 6.12
N LYS A 245 14.44 -17.67 6.70
CA LYS A 245 14.42 -19.09 6.31
C LYS A 245 13.06 -19.79 6.46
N ASP A 246 12.22 -19.27 7.36
CA ASP A 246 10.85 -19.75 7.59
C ASP A 246 9.82 -19.02 6.69
N GLN A 247 10.28 -18.12 5.83
CA GLN A 247 9.50 -17.40 4.84
C GLN A 247 9.93 -17.81 3.42
N ARG A 248 9.18 -17.36 2.42
CA ARG A 248 9.55 -17.55 1.02
C ARG A 248 10.30 -16.33 0.51
N VAL A 249 11.61 -16.48 0.30
CA VAL A 249 12.47 -15.49 -0.36
C VAL A 249 12.61 -15.84 -1.85
N THR A 250 12.37 -14.88 -2.73
CA THR A 250 12.55 -15.03 -4.18
C THR A 250 13.23 -13.82 -4.77
N PHE A 251 13.99 -14.00 -5.85
CA PHE A 251 14.64 -12.91 -6.58
C PHE A 251 14.00 -12.75 -7.95
N VAL A 252 13.75 -11.51 -8.36
CA VAL A 252 13.16 -11.16 -9.66
C VAL A 252 13.84 -9.93 -10.23
N GLU A 253 13.79 -9.77 -11.56
CA GLU A 253 14.29 -8.58 -12.24
C GLU A 253 13.21 -7.50 -12.29
N ASP A 254 13.53 -6.31 -11.76
CA ASP A 254 12.74 -5.10 -11.85
C ASP A 254 13.34 -4.16 -12.92
N PRO A 255 12.53 -3.58 -13.81
CA PRO A 255 13.03 -2.76 -14.91
C PRO A 255 13.69 -1.44 -14.47
N GLN A 256 13.41 -0.95 -13.26
CA GLN A 256 13.96 0.30 -12.73
C GLN A 256 15.09 0.05 -11.72
N LEU A 257 14.96 -0.99 -10.92
CA LEU A 257 15.84 -1.27 -9.79
C LEU A 257 16.85 -2.40 -10.06
N GLY A 258 16.71 -3.13 -11.16
CA GLY A 258 17.50 -4.34 -11.44
C GLY A 258 17.03 -5.51 -10.59
N THR A 259 17.95 -6.35 -10.11
CA THR A 259 17.58 -7.49 -9.27
C THR A 259 17.01 -7.03 -7.93
N ILE A 260 15.80 -7.51 -7.62
CA ILE A 260 15.13 -7.29 -6.33
C ILE A 260 14.87 -8.62 -5.64
N TYR A 261 14.74 -8.60 -4.32
CA TYR A 261 14.24 -9.71 -3.53
C TYR A 261 12.80 -9.43 -3.07
N ASN A 262 12.01 -10.49 -2.91
CA ASN A 262 10.69 -10.48 -2.30
C ASN A 262 10.67 -11.46 -1.13
N VAL A 263 10.23 -11.03 0.05
CA VAL A 263 9.92 -11.90 1.19
C VAL A 263 8.41 -12.00 1.31
N SER A 264 7.89 -13.21 1.23
CA SER A 264 6.46 -13.49 1.35
C SER A 264 6.20 -14.49 2.47
N GLY A 265 5.05 -14.34 3.13
CA GLY A 265 4.61 -15.26 4.17
C GLY A 265 4.51 -16.68 3.63
N ALA A 266 5.22 -17.65 4.22
CA ALA A 266 5.22 -19.03 3.72
C ALA A 266 3.81 -19.65 3.65
N THR A 267 2.96 -19.29 4.61
CA THR A 267 1.56 -19.77 4.68
C THR A 267 0.58 -18.84 3.99
N SER A 268 0.74 -17.52 4.12
CA SER A 268 -0.23 -16.54 3.61
C SER A 268 -0.03 -16.19 2.14
N GLY A 269 1.20 -16.32 1.62
CA GLY A 269 1.60 -15.81 0.31
C GLY A 269 1.69 -14.28 0.23
N ASN A 270 1.34 -13.57 1.31
CA ASN A 270 1.34 -12.11 1.33
C ASN A 270 2.78 -11.58 1.31
N LEU A 271 3.03 -10.56 0.49
CA LEU A 271 4.30 -9.84 0.50
C LEU A 271 4.50 -9.13 1.84
N LEU A 272 5.65 -9.37 2.48
CA LEU A 272 6.00 -8.82 3.79
C LEU A 272 6.93 -7.62 3.65
N LEU A 273 7.97 -7.76 2.82
CA LEU A 273 8.93 -6.72 2.46
C LEU A 273 9.64 -7.13 1.16
N TRP A 274 10.27 -6.18 0.51
CA TRP A 274 11.01 -6.38 -0.72
C TRP A 274 12.08 -5.31 -0.88
N GLY A 275 12.94 -5.41 -1.89
CA GLY A 275 13.88 -4.32 -2.20
C GLY A 275 15.01 -4.73 -3.12
N PRO A 276 15.85 -3.78 -3.55
CA PRO A 276 16.98 -4.04 -4.43
C PRO A 276 18.11 -4.79 -3.72
N VAL A 277 18.77 -5.65 -4.48
CA VAL A 277 20.01 -6.34 -4.09
C VAL A 277 21.06 -6.16 -5.18
N ALA A 278 22.34 -6.21 -4.82
CA ALA A 278 23.44 -6.13 -5.78
C ALA A 278 23.49 -7.34 -6.74
N GLY A 279 22.87 -8.45 -6.34
CA GLY A 279 22.84 -9.71 -7.07
C GLY A 279 22.15 -10.80 -6.22
N THR A 280 22.25 -12.06 -6.65
CA THR A 280 21.59 -13.21 -6.00
C THR A 280 22.56 -14.19 -5.32
N SER A 281 23.86 -13.91 -5.35
CA SER A 281 24.89 -14.70 -4.69
C SER A 281 24.89 -14.41 -3.19
N ASP A 282 25.28 -15.38 -2.37
CA ASP A 282 25.30 -15.24 -0.91
C ASP A 282 26.09 -14.03 -0.39
N ASP A 283 27.16 -13.63 -1.08
CA ASP A 283 28.01 -12.47 -0.73
C ASP A 283 27.46 -11.12 -1.25
N ASP A 284 26.43 -11.14 -2.12
CA ASP A 284 25.79 -9.94 -2.63
C ASP A 284 25.04 -9.21 -1.51
N ARG A 285 24.80 -7.92 -1.68
CA ARG A 285 24.31 -7.03 -0.62
C ARG A 285 22.86 -6.64 -0.84
N VAL A 286 22.10 -6.56 0.25
CA VAL A 286 20.82 -5.87 0.32
C VAL A 286 21.07 -4.38 0.20
N ILE A 287 20.54 -3.76 -0.85
CA ILE A 287 20.70 -2.33 -1.14
C ILE A 287 19.57 -1.52 -0.53
N GLY A 288 18.35 -2.08 -0.52
CA GLY A 288 17.19 -1.42 0.07
C GLY A 288 16.19 -2.40 0.66
N ILE A 289 15.40 -1.90 1.63
CA ILE A 289 14.33 -2.60 2.33
C ILE A 289 13.08 -1.72 2.26
N TYR A 290 12.06 -2.23 1.58
CA TYR A 290 10.86 -1.50 1.23
C TYR A 290 9.61 -2.18 1.81
N ALA A 291 8.68 -1.36 2.27
CA ALA A 291 7.34 -1.83 2.58
C ALA A 291 6.62 -2.28 1.30
N PRO A 292 5.61 -3.17 1.40
CA PRO A 292 4.72 -3.43 0.28
C PRO A 292 4.10 -2.14 -0.26
N GLU A 293 3.83 -2.13 -1.57
CA GLU A 293 3.30 -0.95 -2.26
C GLU A 293 1.99 -0.47 -1.67
N VAL A 294 1.82 0.86 -1.67
CA VAL A 294 0.54 1.50 -1.32
C VAL A 294 -0.49 1.18 -2.40
N CYS A 295 -0.05 1.13 -3.66
CA CYS A 295 -0.92 0.86 -4.78
C CYS A 295 -1.39 -0.60 -4.80
N GLY A 296 -2.72 -0.79 -4.83
CA GLY A 296 -3.33 -2.13 -4.87
C GLY A 296 -3.43 -2.83 -3.51
N ARG A 297 -3.23 -2.08 -2.41
CA ARG A 297 -3.41 -2.57 -1.04
C ARG A 297 -4.88 -2.55 -0.59
#